data_AF-A0A1A8GP00-F1
#
_entry.id   AF-A0A1A8GP00-F1
#
_cell.length_a   1.000
_cell.length_b   1.000
_cell.length_c   1.000
_cell.angle_alpha   90.00
_cell.angle_beta   90.00
_cell.angle_gamma   90.00
#
_symmetry.space_group_name_H-M   'P 1'
#
loop_
_entity.id
_entity.type
_entity.pdbx_description
1 polymer ?
#
loop_
_entity_poly.entity_id
_entity_poly.type
_entity_poly.pdbx_seq_one_letter_code
_entity_poly.pdbx_strand_id
1 'polypeptide(L)' 'HGIFFGENTIKRFSNTRNTVTLFPHTSSTFFMHPNNPGLYGVECRTTVHYAAGMRQLYRVRFCPGKSKKQ' A
#
# COMPACT_ATOMS: atom_id res chain seq x y z
N HIS A 1 6.13 12.17 -5.45
CA HIS A 1 5.31 11.55 -4.39
C HIS A 1 5.99 10.27 -3.90
N GLY A 2 6.01 10.00 -2.59
CA GLY A 2 6.41 8.72 -2.03
C GLY A 2 5.21 8.00 -1.42
N ILE A 3 4.58 7.10 -2.17
CA ILE A 3 3.36 6.37 -1.76
C ILE A 3 3.75 5.20 -0.86
N PHE A 4 3.41 5.28 0.41
CA PHE A 4 3.72 4.30 1.45
C PHE A 4 2.50 3.43 1.76
N PHE A 5 2.71 2.11 1.87
CA PHE A 5 1.69 1.14 2.26
C PHE A 5 1.96 0.68 3.69
N GLY A 6 1.08 1.05 4.62
CA GLY A 6 1.22 0.72 6.04
C GLY A 6 1.07 -0.78 6.31
N GLU A 7 1.98 -1.33 7.12
CA GLU A 7 2.00 -2.73 7.56
C GLU A 7 2.00 -3.79 6.44
N ASN A 8 2.21 -3.38 5.19
CA ASN A 8 2.23 -4.25 4.02
C ASN A 8 3.44 -3.94 3.14
N THR A 9 3.87 -4.93 2.37
CA THR A 9 4.99 -4.79 1.44
C THR A 9 4.57 -5.06 0.01
N ILE A 10 5.32 -4.45 -0.90
CA ILE A 10 5.17 -4.55 -2.34
C ILE A 10 6.46 -5.12 -2.93
N LYS A 11 6.30 -5.90 -4.00
CA LYS A 11 7.41 -6.43 -4.79
C LYS A 11 7.43 -5.77 -6.16
N ARG A 12 8.60 -5.27 -6.55
CA ARG A 12 8.86 -4.69 -7.87
C ARG A 12 10.25 -5.15 -8.33
N PHE A 13 10.32 -5.84 -9.47
CA PHE A 13 11.56 -6.40 -10.03
C PHE A 13 12.41 -7.15 -8.97
N SER A 14 11.79 -8.08 -8.24
CA SER A 14 12.40 -8.87 -7.16
C SER A 14 12.89 -8.09 -5.93
N ASN A 15 12.71 -6.77 -5.87
CA ASN A 15 12.98 -5.95 -4.69
C ASN A 15 11.71 -5.81 -3.84
N THR A 16 11.83 -6.07 -2.54
CA THR A 16 10.73 -5.89 -1.57
C THR A 16 10.86 -4.53 -0.91
N ARG A 17 9.82 -3.70 -1.02
CA ARG A 17 9.74 -2.36 -0.41
C ARG A 17 8.34 -2.15 0.16
N ASN A 18 8.10 -1.02 0.80
CA ASN A 18 6.78 -0.58 1.25
C ASN A 18 6.41 0.80 0.69
N THR A 19 7.29 1.40 -0.12
CA THR A 19 7.12 2.75 -0.68
C THR A 19 7.40 2.76 -2.18
N VAL A 20 6.55 3.44 -2.94
CA VAL A 20 6.71 3.71 -4.37
C VAL A 20 6.99 5.19 -4.59
N THR A 21 8.10 5.50 -5.24
CA THR A 21 8.40 6.86 -5.69
C THR A 21 7.77 7.10 -7.06
N LEU A 22 6.99 8.17 -7.18
CA LEU A 22 6.37 8.65 -8.41
C LEU A 22 6.80 10.08 -8.72
N PHE A 23 7.10 10.34 -9.98
CA PHE A 23 7.41 11.65 -10.56
C PHE A 23 6.36 12.05 -11.60
N PRO A 24 6.30 13.32 -12.02
CA PRO A 24 5.43 13.75 -13.11
C PRO A 24 5.58 12.84 -14.35
N HIS A 25 4.45 12.46 -14.95
CA HIS A 25 4.41 11.59 -16.13
C HIS A 25 5.05 10.19 -15.93
N THR A 26 5.09 9.68 -14.70
CA THR A 26 5.53 8.29 -14.42
C THR A 26 4.38 7.42 -13.97
N SER A 27 4.38 6.15 -14.40
CA SER A 27 3.51 5.09 -13.89
C SER A 27 4.38 3.96 -13.33
N SER A 28 3.86 3.23 -12.34
CA SER A 28 4.59 2.12 -11.72
C SER A 28 3.64 1.01 -11.35
N THR A 29 4.00 -0.21 -11.73
CA THR A 29 3.28 -1.44 -11.39
C THR A 29 4.07 -2.22 -10.36
N PHE A 30 3.39 -2.76 -9.35
CA PHE A 30 3.97 -3.57 -8.28
C PHE A 30 3.00 -4.68 -7.89
N PHE A 31 3.53 -5.74 -7.29
CA PHE A 31 2.73 -6.84 -6.75
C PHE A 31 2.66 -6.71 -5.23
N MET A 32 1.47 -6.86 -4.66
CA MET A 32 1.25 -6.89 -3.21
C MET A 32 0.49 -8.16 -2.85
N HIS A 33 0.90 -8.82 -1.76
CA HIS A 33 0.15 -9.92 -1.18
C HIS A 33 -0.15 -9.60 0.30
N PRO A 34 -1.32 -9.03 0.61
CA PRO A 34 -1.68 -8.69 1.97
C PRO A 34 -2.11 -9.94 2.75
N ASN A 35 -1.29 -10.34 3.73
CA ASN A 35 -1.51 -11.58 4.49
C ASN A 35 -2.58 -11.45 5.58
N ASN A 36 -2.74 -10.23 6.10
CA ASN A 36 -3.55 -9.97 7.27
C ASN A 36 -4.79 -9.15 6.88
N PRO A 37 -6.00 -9.57 7.23
CA PRO A 37 -7.18 -8.73 7.11
C PRO A 37 -7.10 -7.56 8.10
N GLY A 38 -7.58 -6.41 7.66
CA GLY A 38 -7.48 -5.17 8.41
C GLY A 38 -7.82 -3.96 7.57
N LEU A 39 -7.77 -2.80 8.20
CA LEU A 39 -7.86 -1.50 7.55
C LEU A 39 -6.46 -0.87 7.60
N TYR A 40 -5.92 -0.54 6.44
CA TYR A 40 -4.54 -0.10 6.28
C TYR A 40 -4.47 1.24 5.57
N GLY A 41 -3.46 2.03 5.92
CA GLY A 41 -3.18 3.30 5.28
C GLY A 41 -2.37 3.16 3.99
N VAL A 42 -2.76 3.92 2.97
CA VAL A 42 -1.93 4.25 1.82
C VAL A 42 -1.80 5.77 1.74
N GLU A 43 -0.58 6.28 1.89
CA GLU A 43 -0.36 7.72 2.10
C GLU A 43 0.93 8.21 1.45
N CYS A 44 0.98 9.49 1.12
CA CYS A 44 2.21 10.11 0.65
C CYS A 44 3.07 10.53 1.84
N ARG A 45 4.33 10.09 1.90
CA ARG A 45 5.30 10.52 2.93
C ARG A 45 6.00 11.84 2.64
N THR A 46 5.64 12.53 1.56
CA THR A 46 6.08 13.90 1.33
C THR A 46 5.29 14.81 2.28
N THR A 47 5.97 15.49 3.21
CA THR A 47 5.35 16.21 4.34
C THR A 47 4.19 17.13 3.95
N VAL A 48 4.38 17.96 2.92
CA VAL A 48 3.33 18.89 2.45
C VAL A 48 2.13 18.17 1.84
N HIS A 49 2.35 17.03 1.16
CA HIS A 49 1.26 16.23 0.59
C HIS A 49 0.52 15.46 1.68
N TYR A 50 1.24 14.96 2.69
CA TYR A 50 0.64 14.33 3.85
C TYR A 50 -0.29 15.31 4.59
N ALA A 51 0.23 16.50 4.91
CA ALA A 51 -0.52 17.56 5.60
C ALA A 51 -1.72 18.04 4.77
N ALA A 52 -1.58 18.13 3.45
CA ALA A 52 -2.67 18.47 2.53
C ALA A 52 -3.69 17.32 2.32
N GLY A 53 -3.49 16.15 2.94
CA GLY A 53 -4.47 15.06 2.94
C GLY A 53 -4.28 14.01 1.85
N MET A 54 -3.11 13.89 1.23
CA MET A 54 -2.78 12.80 0.30
C MET A 54 -2.59 11.47 1.04
N ARG A 55 -3.70 10.94 1.55
CA ARG A 55 -3.81 9.70 2.32
C ARG A 55 -5.17 9.06 2.08
N GLN A 56 -5.22 7.75 2.09
CA GLN A 56 -6.42 6.98 1.91
C GLN A 56 -6.33 5.66 2.70
N LEU A 57 -7.47 5.01 2.92
CA LEU A 57 -7.54 3.71 3.56
C LEU A 57 -7.93 2.63 2.56
N TYR A 58 -7.32 1.46 2.67
CA TYR A 58 -7.75 0.25 1.96
C TYR A 58 -8.03 -0.88 2.95
N ARG A 59 -9.00 -1.73 2.62
CA ARG A 59 -9.47 -2.79 3.51
C ARG A 59 -9.16 -4.16 2.93
N VAL A 60 -8.42 -4.96 3.68
CA VAL A 60 -8.18 -6.36 3.39
C VAL A 60 -9.23 -7.17 4.15
N ARG A 61 -9.98 -8.01 3.43
CA ARG A 61 -11.02 -8.87 3.99
C ARG A 61 -10.72 -10.32 3.66
N PHE A 62 -11.30 -11.22 4.44
CA PHE A 62 -11.43 -12.60 3.98
C PHE A 62 -12.30 -12.66 2.74
N CYS A 63 -11.87 -13.47 1.78
CA CYS A 63 -12.73 -13.84 0.67
C CYS A 63 -13.90 -14.67 1.21
N PRO A 64 -15.10 -14.54 0.63
CA PRO A 64 -16.23 -15.42 0.94
C PRO A 64 -15.79 -16.88 0.83
N GLY A 65 -16.13 -17.71 1.83
CA GLY A 65 -15.78 -19.13 1.87
C GLY A 65 -14.37 -19.47 2.37
N LYS A 66 -13.53 -18.49 2.72
CA LYS A 66 -12.25 -18.71 3.41
C LYS A 66 -12.27 -18.03 4.78
N SER A 67 -12.76 -18.72 5.82
CA SER A 67 -12.65 -18.22 7.20
C SER A 67 -11.20 -18.34 7.69
N LYS A 68 -10.82 -17.58 8.72
CA LYS A 68 -9.62 -17.91 9.51
C LYS A 68 -9.79 -19.36 9.97
N LYS A 69 -8.84 -20.23 9.64
CA LYS A 69 -8.52 -21.30 10.58
C LYS A 69 -8.06 -20.58 11.85
N GLN A 70 -8.92 -20.57 12.87
CA GLN A 70 -8.49 -20.20 14.22
C GLN A 70 -7.44 -21.21 14.68
#